data_AF-A0A496ZQQ0-F1
#
_entry.id   AF-A0A496ZQQ0-F1
#
_cell.length_a   1.000
_cell.length_b   1.000
_cell.length_c   1.000
_cell.angle_alpha   90.00
_cell.angle_beta   90.00
_cell.angle_gamma   90.00
#
_symmetry.space_group_name_H-M   'P 1'
#
loop_
_entity.id
_entity.type
_entity.pdbx_description
1 polymer ?
#
loop_
_entity_poly.entity_id
_entity_poly.type
_entity_poly.pdbx_seq_one_letter_code
_entity_poly.pdbx_strand_id
1 'polypeptide(L)'
;MIATPGKLRKKIGYLDSDMNSVDFGDILMGSILSQKIKIHNTTKDTIYISYPKENIGIQLEIDPYKLPPAAYGELVLHFDTKKQKFGTISDVIFLNTGISDQVKSGKIKIRANIIEDFSTLSAEELAASPQIFVQNETIILDDLKPGVLKTEKIVIENNGLRDLYIRNIQTYSKEFNIEPTELIINPGKKASFGLSIKPENYASKLKTSISIVSNDPKRSIIKLTVLGEVNIPESDKARSVINEISIEKAKFILKSFKGQEDFVILDVRTEEEYNSGCIEGAVNLDVEKPDFTKMLKLFDTEKIYLVYCKSGYRSRKAIELMNKINFTQIYHMFEGIDGWKAEHLELKEPNAIADK
;
A
#
# COMPACT_ATOMS: atom_id res chain seq x y z
N MET A 1 8.22 30.72 28.29
CA MET A 1 8.77 29.56 29.03
C MET A 1 9.22 28.54 28.01
N ILE A 2 10.53 28.31 27.89
CA ILE A 2 11.13 27.36 26.96
C ILE A 2 10.83 25.96 27.51
N ALA A 3 10.07 25.17 26.76
CA ALA A 3 9.70 23.82 27.16
C ALA A 3 10.97 22.97 27.35
N THR A 4 11.02 22.22 28.45
CA THR A 4 12.08 21.27 28.79
C THR A 4 12.34 20.30 27.63
N PRO A 5 13.59 19.85 27.36
CA PRO A 5 13.96 18.92 26.27
C PRO A 5 13.42 17.49 26.44
N GLY A 6 12.11 17.36 26.67
CA GLY A 6 11.36 16.11 26.72
C GLY A 6 11.12 15.55 25.31
N LYS A 7 12.21 15.08 24.69
CA LYS A 7 12.26 14.00 23.70
C LYS A 7 11.39 14.16 22.44
N LEU A 8 11.81 15.08 21.57
CA LEU A 8 11.55 14.99 20.13
C LEU A 8 12.25 13.73 19.58
N ARG A 9 11.55 12.60 19.48
CA ARG A 9 12.11 11.29 19.04
C ARG A 9 11.62 10.85 17.67
N LYS A 10 10.70 11.60 17.07
CA LYS A 10 10.14 11.28 15.76
C LYS A 10 10.88 12.09 14.70
N LYS A 11 10.88 11.58 13.47
CA LYS A 11 11.49 12.23 12.32
C LYS A 11 10.42 12.60 11.31
N ILE A 12 10.55 13.81 10.76
CA ILE A 12 9.83 14.30 9.59
C ILE A 12 10.90 14.84 8.64
N GLY A 13 11.40 14.00 7.74
CA GLY A 13 12.52 14.35 6.88
C GLY A 13 13.81 14.55 7.69
N TYR A 14 14.39 15.75 7.63
CA TYR A 14 15.53 16.14 8.47
C TYR A 14 15.13 16.66 9.86
N LEU A 15 13.86 17.02 10.07
CA LEU A 15 13.36 17.59 11.33
C LEU A 15 13.24 16.51 12.42
N ASP A 16 13.63 16.85 13.65
CA ASP A 16 13.19 16.15 14.85
C ASP A 16 11.84 16.70 15.30
N SER A 17 10.93 15.81 15.72
CA SER A 17 9.60 16.19 16.18
C SER A 17 9.12 15.41 17.39
N ASP A 18 8.14 15.97 18.11
CA ASP A 18 7.44 15.29 19.21
C ASP A 18 6.51 14.20 18.67
N MET A 19 5.90 14.46 17.51
CA MET A 19 5.04 13.51 16.80
C MET A 19 5.23 13.60 15.28
N ASN A 20 4.91 12.50 14.59
CA ASN A 20 4.77 12.43 13.13
C ASN A 20 3.48 11.70 12.72
N SER A 21 2.56 11.60 13.67
CA SER A 21 1.23 11.05 13.50
C SER A 21 0.30 11.82 14.43
N VAL A 22 -0.82 12.29 13.88
CA VAL A 22 -1.89 12.94 14.64
C VAL A 22 -3.14 12.10 14.50
N ASP A 23 -3.76 11.81 15.64
CA ASP A 23 -5.03 11.11 15.71
C ASP A 23 -6.01 12.02 16.43
N PHE A 24 -6.95 12.60 15.68
CA PHE A 24 -7.97 13.48 16.23
C PHE A 24 -9.09 12.69 16.92
N GLY A 25 -9.11 11.35 16.81
CA GLY A 25 -10.21 10.54 17.29
C GLY A 25 -11.52 10.89 16.59
N ASP A 26 -12.61 10.85 17.35
CA ASP A 26 -13.94 11.23 16.85
C ASP A 26 -14.10 12.75 16.91
N ILE A 27 -14.42 13.34 15.77
CA ILE A 27 -14.62 14.78 15.59
C ILE A 27 -15.98 15.05 14.97
N LEU A 28 -16.64 16.10 15.46
CA LEU A 28 -17.99 16.43 15.03
C LEU A 28 -17.96 17.15 13.69
N MET A 29 -18.82 16.73 12.76
CA MET A 29 -19.05 17.44 11.51
C MET A 29 -19.42 18.91 11.77
N GLY A 30 -18.72 19.84 11.11
CA GLY A 30 -18.87 21.28 11.32
C GLY A 30 -17.78 21.92 12.19
N SER A 31 -16.95 21.12 12.85
CA SER A 31 -15.83 21.59 13.68
C SER A 31 -14.60 22.01 12.88
N ILE A 32 -13.84 22.95 13.42
CA ILE A 32 -12.47 23.26 13.01
C ILE A 32 -11.56 22.93 14.19
N LEU A 33 -10.60 22.03 13.99
CA LEU A 33 -9.63 21.64 15.01
C LEU A 33 -8.22 22.04 14.58
N SER A 34 -7.31 22.15 15.55
CA SER A 34 -5.90 22.40 15.27
C SER A 34 -5.00 21.58 16.15
N GLN A 35 -3.96 20.98 15.56
CA GLN A 35 -2.92 20.25 16.28
C GLN A 35 -1.55 20.83 15.97
N LYS A 36 -0.81 21.18 17.03
CA LYS A 36 0.57 21.63 16.93
C LYS A 36 1.53 20.45 17.02
N ILE A 37 2.54 20.45 16.16
CA ILE A 37 3.67 19.53 16.16
C ILE A 37 4.92 20.37 16.37
N LYS A 38 5.66 20.11 17.44
CA LYS A 38 6.91 20.81 17.72
C LYS A 38 8.02 20.20 16.90
N ILE A 39 8.82 21.05 16.25
CA ILE A 39 9.96 20.64 15.45
C ILE A 39 11.25 21.27 15.94
N HIS A 40 12.36 20.58 15.71
CA HIS A 40 13.71 21.04 16.03
C HIS A 40 14.70 20.63 14.96
N ASN A 41 15.62 21.54 14.65
CA ASN A 41 16.73 21.27 13.76
C ASN A 41 17.97 20.84 14.55
N THR A 42 18.27 19.55 14.55
CA THR A 42 19.51 18.99 15.15
C THR A 42 20.67 18.89 14.16
N THR A 43 20.46 19.30 12.91
CA THR A 43 21.51 19.31 11.88
C THR A 43 22.38 20.55 12.01
N LYS A 44 23.51 20.56 11.29
CA LYS A 44 24.45 21.69 11.28
C LYS A 44 24.06 22.78 10.27
N ASP A 45 23.07 22.52 9.43
CA ASP A 45 22.66 23.39 8.32
C ASP A 45 21.23 23.90 8.52
N THR A 46 20.87 24.97 7.83
CA THR A 46 19.48 25.47 7.85
C THR A 46 18.57 24.53 7.07
N ILE A 47 17.45 24.13 7.66
CA ILE A 47 16.42 23.32 6.99
C ILE A 47 15.36 24.23 6.38
N TYR A 48 15.07 24.06 5.09
CA TYR A 48 13.95 24.70 4.41
C TYR A 48 12.78 23.72 4.30
N ILE A 49 11.59 24.14 4.73
CA ILE A 49 10.41 23.29 4.81
C ILE A 49 9.40 23.74 3.75
N SER A 50 8.92 22.82 2.94
CA SER A 50 7.82 23.05 2.00
C SER A 50 6.89 21.84 1.93
N TYR A 51 5.66 22.02 1.47
CA TYR A 51 4.71 20.92 1.26
C TYR A 51 4.04 21.05 -0.11
N PRO A 52 3.91 19.96 -0.89
CA PRO A 52 3.29 19.99 -2.20
C PRO A 52 1.76 19.98 -2.08
N LYS A 53 1.17 21.19 -2.18
CA LYS A 53 -0.27 21.49 -2.32
C LYS A 53 -1.19 20.97 -1.20
N GLU A 54 -2.27 21.72 -0.97
CA GLU A 54 -3.24 21.45 0.10
C GLU A 54 -4.02 20.15 -0.12
N ASN A 55 -4.22 19.42 0.97
CA ASN A 55 -5.20 18.35 1.03
C ASN A 55 -6.57 18.99 1.34
N ILE A 56 -7.63 18.54 0.67
CA ILE A 56 -8.96 19.12 0.89
C ILE A 56 -9.30 18.94 2.36
N GLY A 57 -9.66 20.02 3.06
CA GLY A 57 -10.05 20.02 4.48
C GLY A 57 -8.92 19.87 5.51
N ILE A 58 -7.66 19.66 5.12
CA ILE A 58 -6.52 19.66 6.04
C ILE A 58 -5.44 20.62 5.53
N GLN A 59 -5.22 21.70 6.28
CA GLN A 59 -4.23 22.73 5.98
C GLN A 59 -3.06 22.63 6.94
N LEU A 60 -1.86 22.97 6.46
CA LEU A 60 -0.65 22.96 7.26
C LEU A 60 0.00 24.34 7.25
N GLU A 61 0.00 24.98 8.42
CA GLU A 61 0.79 26.18 8.69
C GLU A 61 2.18 25.77 9.21
N ILE A 62 3.20 26.50 8.79
CA ILE A 62 4.61 26.22 9.12
C ILE A 62 5.23 27.51 9.65
N ASP A 63 5.76 27.47 10.87
CA ASP A 63 6.45 28.63 11.45
C ASP A 63 7.71 28.20 12.23
N PRO A 64 8.94 28.60 11.81
CA PRO A 64 9.28 29.24 10.54
C PRO A 64 9.50 28.23 9.40
N TYR A 65 9.29 28.64 8.14
CA TYR A 65 9.61 27.83 6.94
C TYR A 65 11.11 27.60 6.72
N LYS A 66 11.97 28.43 7.32
CA LYS A 66 13.43 28.25 7.36
C LYS A 66 13.84 28.05 8.82
N LEU A 67 14.42 26.91 9.14
CA LEU A 67 14.73 26.53 10.50
C LEU A 67 16.26 26.44 10.67
N PRO A 68 16.92 27.46 11.27
CA PRO A 68 18.37 27.45 11.49
C PRO A 68 18.84 26.28 12.36
N PRO A 69 20.14 25.97 12.38
CA PRO A 69 20.72 24.96 13.28
C PRO A 69 20.34 25.22 14.75
N ALA A 70 20.03 24.15 15.48
CA ALA A 70 19.57 24.16 16.87
C ALA A 70 18.26 24.92 17.16
N ALA A 71 17.59 25.48 16.14
CA ALA A 71 16.36 26.24 16.30
C ALA A 71 15.11 25.34 16.41
N TYR A 72 14.10 25.84 17.13
CA TYR A 72 12.79 25.22 17.26
C TYR A 72 11.76 25.93 16.39
N GLY A 73 10.72 25.18 15.98
CA GLY A 73 9.58 25.70 15.24
C GLY A 73 8.32 24.87 15.51
N GLU A 74 7.23 25.22 14.84
CA GLU A 74 5.95 24.53 14.93
C GLU A 74 5.39 24.25 13.53
N LEU A 75 4.75 23.09 13.40
CA LEU A 75 3.84 22.77 12.30
C LEU A 75 2.43 22.75 12.90
N VAL A 76 1.49 23.53 12.36
CA VAL A 76 0.10 23.57 12.83
C VAL A 76 -0.81 22.97 11.78
N LEU A 77 -1.40 21.83 12.11
CA LEU A 77 -2.42 21.19 11.28
C LEU A 77 -3.77 21.78 11.61
N HIS A 78 -4.43 22.39 10.64
CA HIS A 78 -5.82 22.82 10.74
C HIS A 78 -6.72 21.83 10.02
N PHE A 79 -7.68 21.28 10.74
CA PHE A 79 -8.65 20.35 10.21
C PHE A 79 -10.02 21.02 10.17
N ASP A 80 -10.53 21.29 8.97
CA ASP A 80 -11.86 21.81 8.74
C ASP A 80 -12.79 20.69 8.24
N THR A 81 -13.63 20.19 9.15
CA THR A 81 -14.55 19.08 8.83
C THR A 81 -15.64 19.48 7.83
N LYS A 82 -15.97 20.77 7.68
CA LYS A 82 -16.99 21.23 6.71
C LYS A 82 -16.57 21.01 5.26
N LYS A 83 -15.27 20.86 5.02
CA LYS A 83 -14.69 20.56 3.70
C LYS A 83 -14.59 19.05 3.43
N GLN A 84 -15.08 18.21 4.35
CA GLN A 84 -14.99 16.76 4.28
C GLN A 84 -16.38 16.11 4.25
N LYS A 85 -16.41 14.82 3.91
CA LYS A 85 -17.57 13.96 4.14
C LYS A 85 -17.52 13.34 5.54
N PHE A 86 -18.66 12.91 6.07
CA PHE A 86 -18.68 11.98 7.20
C PHE A 86 -17.84 10.74 6.85
N GLY A 87 -17.10 10.18 7.81
CA GLY A 87 -16.22 9.07 7.48
C GLY A 87 -14.99 8.99 8.36
N THR A 88 -14.31 7.85 8.25
CA THR A 88 -12.96 7.69 8.78
C THR A 88 -11.98 8.41 7.85
N ILE A 89 -10.93 9.00 8.39
CA ILE A 89 -9.85 9.64 7.63
C ILE A 89 -8.55 8.96 8.00
N SER A 90 -7.77 8.59 6.98
CA SER A 90 -6.47 7.97 7.09
C SER A 90 -5.61 8.55 5.97
N ASP A 91 -4.96 9.67 6.28
CA ASP A 91 -4.24 10.47 5.30
C ASP A 91 -2.76 10.63 5.68
N VAL A 92 -1.96 11.10 4.73
CA VAL A 92 -0.56 11.39 4.90
C VAL A 92 -0.23 12.73 4.26
N ILE A 93 0.19 13.71 5.06
CA ILE A 93 0.80 14.93 4.56
C ILE A 93 2.28 14.67 4.33
N PHE A 94 2.71 14.90 3.10
CA PHE A 94 4.12 14.83 2.73
C PHE A 94 4.77 16.21 2.89
N LEU A 95 5.96 16.23 3.46
CA LEU A 95 6.77 17.42 3.64
C LEU A 95 8.10 17.24 2.93
N ASN A 96 8.59 18.29 2.29
CA ASN A 96 9.94 18.36 1.75
C ASN A 96 10.80 19.17 2.72
N THR A 97 11.87 18.55 3.22
CA THR A 97 12.86 19.21 4.07
C THR A 97 14.18 19.29 3.31
N GLY A 98 14.62 20.50 2.97
CA GLY A 98 15.81 20.75 2.17
C GLY A 98 16.99 21.23 3.01
N ILE A 99 18.17 20.71 2.75
CA ILE A 99 19.46 21.19 3.25
C ILE A 99 20.41 21.30 2.05
N SER A 100 20.87 22.51 1.74
CA SER A 100 21.64 22.78 0.51
C SER A 100 20.92 22.19 -0.72
N ASP A 101 21.57 21.29 -1.47
CA ASP A 101 21.00 20.68 -2.68
C ASP A 101 20.25 19.35 -2.38
N GLN A 102 20.22 18.91 -1.12
CA GLN A 102 19.56 17.66 -0.73
C GLN A 102 18.17 17.90 -0.18
N VAL A 103 17.20 17.13 -0.69
CA VAL A 103 15.82 17.14 -0.21
C VAL A 103 15.48 15.78 0.37
N LYS A 104 14.92 15.77 1.59
CA LYS A 104 14.40 14.58 2.24
C LYS A 104 12.91 14.72 2.48
N SER A 105 12.15 13.73 2.03
CA SER A 105 10.70 13.67 2.26
C SER A 105 10.40 13.21 3.69
N GLY A 106 9.60 14.01 4.40
CA GLY A 106 8.96 13.69 5.67
C GLY A 106 7.48 13.37 5.47
N LYS A 107 6.89 12.68 6.46
CA LYS A 107 5.47 12.30 6.43
C LYS A 107 4.84 12.57 7.78
N ILE A 108 3.63 13.11 7.77
CA ILE A 108 2.76 13.21 8.94
C ILE A 108 1.51 12.38 8.64
N LYS A 109 1.30 11.32 9.43
CA LYS A 109 0.09 10.51 9.32
C LYS A 109 -1.06 11.20 10.05
N ILE A 110 -2.25 11.19 9.47
CA ILE A 110 -3.44 11.79 10.05
C ILE A 110 -4.54 10.76 10.12
N ARG A 111 -5.14 10.64 11.30
CA ARG A 111 -6.34 9.84 11.53
C ARG A 111 -7.42 10.67 12.22
N ALA A 112 -8.66 10.46 11.82
CA ALA A 112 -9.83 11.06 12.45
C ALA A 112 -11.07 10.25 12.06
N ASN A 113 -12.16 10.41 12.81
CA ASN A 113 -13.48 9.98 12.36
C ASN A 113 -14.45 11.16 12.44
N ILE A 114 -15.03 11.55 11.31
CA ILE A 114 -16.02 12.62 11.25
C ILE A 114 -17.39 12.02 11.47
N ILE A 115 -18.00 12.35 12.61
CA ILE A 115 -19.28 11.82 13.08
C ILE A 115 -20.31 12.93 13.31
N GLU A 116 -21.56 12.53 13.53
CA GLU A 116 -22.66 13.43 13.83
C GLU A 116 -22.60 13.92 15.29
N ASP A 117 -23.12 15.12 15.52
CA ASP A 117 -23.22 15.70 16.86
C ASP A 117 -24.53 15.28 17.53
N PHE A 118 -24.42 14.47 18.57
CA PHE A 118 -25.54 13.98 19.38
C PHE A 118 -25.66 14.69 20.74
N SER A 119 -24.81 15.69 21.01
CA SER A 119 -24.73 16.36 22.32
C SER A 119 -25.99 17.14 22.69
N THR A 120 -26.86 17.42 21.72
CA THR A 120 -28.11 18.15 21.88
C THR A 120 -29.33 17.25 22.15
N LEU A 121 -29.19 15.93 22.03
CA LEU A 121 -30.31 15.00 22.21
C LEU A 121 -30.70 14.84 23.69
N SER A 122 -32.01 14.87 23.98
CA SER A 122 -32.51 14.52 25.32
C SER A 122 -32.37 13.02 25.62
N ALA A 123 -32.57 12.62 26.89
CA ALA A 123 -32.58 11.21 27.27
C ALA A 123 -33.68 10.42 26.54
N GLU A 124 -34.85 11.02 26.36
CA GLU A 124 -35.98 10.45 25.61
C GLU A 124 -35.62 10.30 24.12
N GLU A 125 -34.92 11.27 23.54
CA GLU A 125 -34.50 11.20 22.13
C GLU A 125 -33.40 10.17 21.90
N LEU A 126 -32.45 10.06 22.85
CA LEU A 126 -31.44 8.99 22.85
C LEU A 126 -32.08 7.61 22.98
N ALA A 127 -33.14 7.47 23.79
CA ALA A 127 -33.89 6.23 23.91
C ALA A 127 -34.65 5.87 22.62
N ALA A 128 -35.16 6.88 21.91
CA ALA A 128 -35.87 6.74 20.64
C ALA A 128 -34.98 6.80 19.38
N SER A 129 -33.66 6.74 19.55
CA SER A 129 -32.70 6.88 18.45
C SER A 129 -32.75 5.71 17.46
N PRO A 130 -32.27 5.91 16.22
CA PRO A 130 -32.06 4.80 15.30
C PRO A 130 -31.03 3.83 15.87
N GLN A 131 -31.10 2.56 15.46
CA GLN A 131 -30.15 1.54 15.90
C GLN A 131 -29.67 0.74 14.71
N ILE A 132 -28.40 0.93 14.32
CA ILE A 132 -27.82 0.19 13.21
C ILE A 132 -27.49 -1.24 13.63
N PHE A 133 -27.95 -2.18 12.81
CA PHE A 133 -27.63 -3.59 12.95
C PHE A 133 -27.07 -4.13 11.64
N VAL A 134 -25.95 -4.83 11.74
CA VAL A 134 -25.32 -5.58 10.65
C VAL A 134 -25.10 -6.98 11.20
N GLN A 135 -25.62 -8.00 10.50
CA GLN A 135 -25.61 -9.37 10.99
C GLN A 135 -24.19 -9.91 11.21
N ASN A 136 -23.29 -9.65 10.27
CA ASN A 136 -21.89 -10.09 10.33
C ASN A 136 -20.95 -8.91 10.07
N GLU A 137 -20.04 -8.67 11.01
CA GLU A 137 -18.99 -7.65 10.84
C GLU A 137 -17.75 -8.21 10.12
N THR A 138 -17.74 -9.49 9.79
CA THR A 138 -16.75 -10.09 8.88
C THR A 138 -17.47 -10.61 7.64
N ILE A 139 -17.02 -10.14 6.48
CA ILE A 139 -17.48 -10.55 5.17
C ILE A 139 -16.40 -11.46 4.58
N ILE A 140 -16.78 -12.67 4.20
CA ILE A 140 -15.90 -13.61 3.51
C ILE A 140 -16.30 -13.60 2.03
N LEU A 141 -15.36 -13.28 1.16
CA LEU A 141 -15.53 -13.31 -0.28
C LEU A 141 -14.94 -14.60 -0.82
N ASP A 142 -15.81 -15.57 -1.04
CA ASP A 142 -15.47 -16.86 -1.63
C ASP A 142 -15.48 -16.80 -3.16
N ASP A 143 -14.76 -17.74 -3.78
CA ASP A 143 -14.69 -17.95 -5.22
C ASP A 143 -14.19 -16.74 -6.03
N LEU A 144 -13.29 -15.95 -5.44
CA LEU A 144 -12.64 -14.87 -6.17
C LEU A 144 -11.73 -15.44 -7.25
N LYS A 145 -11.90 -14.94 -8.48
CA LYS A 145 -11.12 -15.36 -9.65
C LYS A 145 -10.52 -14.15 -10.34
N PRO A 146 -9.29 -14.25 -10.87
CA PRO A 146 -8.66 -13.18 -11.61
C PRO A 146 -9.49 -12.75 -12.83
N GLY A 147 -9.63 -11.44 -13.03
CA GLY A 147 -10.38 -10.82 -14.11
C GLY A 147 -11.91 -10.96 -14.00
N VAL A 148 -12.44 -11.60 -12.95
CA VAL A 148 -13.89 -11.80 -12.78
C VAL A 148 -14.42 -10.83 -11.72
N LEU A 149 -15.43 -10.05 -12.09
CA LEU A 149 -16.13 -9.17 -11.16
C LEU A 149 -16.96 -10.04 -10.19
N LYS A 150 -16.70 -9.90 -8.89
CA LYS A 150 -17.54 -10.42 -7.81
C LYS A 150 -18.26 -9.24 -7.16
N THR A 151 -19.56 -9.41 -6.91
CA THR A 151 -20.36 -8.45 -6.13
C THR A 151 -21.02 -9.20 -4.98
N GLU A 152 -20.86 -8.67 -3.77
CA GLU A 152 -21.47 -9.16 -2.54
C GLU A 152 -22.48 -8.13 -2.02
N LYS A 153 -23.63 -8.59 -1.53
CA LYS A 153 -24.71 -7.71 -1.04
C LYS A 153 -24.72 -7.67 0.48
N ILE A 154 -24.39 -6.53 1.07
CA ILE A 154 -24.36 -6.34 2.51
C ILE A 154 -25.69 -5.73 2.96
N VAL A 155 -26.37 -6.38 3.90
CA VAL A 155 -27.65 -5.92 4.44
C VAL A 155 -27.43 -5.18 5.76
N ILE A 156 -28.07 -4.02 5.89
CA ILE A 156 -28.12 -3.20 7.10
C ILE A 156 -29.58 -3.10 7.54
N GLU A 157 -29.81 -3.22 8.83
CA GLU A 157 -31.12 -3.12 9.45
C GLU A 157 -31.17 -1.94 10.44
N ASN A 158 -32.34 -1.31 10.53
CA ASN A 158 -32.62 -0.32 11.56
C ASN A 158 -33.54 -0.94 12.63
N ASN A 159 -32.96 -1.26 13.79
CA ASN A 159 -33.68 -1.78 14.95
C ASN A 159 -34.17 -0.67 15.90
N GLY A 160 -33.97 0.59 15.54
CA GLY A 160 -34.36 1.75 16.33
C GLY A 160 -35.75 2.27 15.99
N LEU A 161 -36.09 3.41 16.58
CA LEU A 161 -37.44 4.01 16.50
C LEU A 161 -37.52 5.24 15.58
N ARG A 162 -36.38 5.69 15.03
CA ARG A 162 -36.27 6.80 14.07
C ARG A 162 -35.54 6.35 12.81
N ASP A 163 -35.67 7.11 11.73
CA ASP A 163 -34.95 6.84 10.48
C ASP A 163 -33.44 6.80 10.70
N LEU A 164 -32.81 5.73 10.21
CA LEU A 164 -31.37 5.53 10.22
C LEU A 164 -30.82 6.07 8.90
N TYR A 165 -29.94 7.06 9.00
CA TYR A 165 -29.21 7.65 7.89
C TYR A 165 -27.80 7.08 7.88
N ILE A 166 -27.46 6.35 6.83
CA ILE A 166 -26.08 5.99 6.53
C ILE A 166 -25.47 7.18 5.79
N ARG A 167 -24.60 7.92 6.47
CA ARG A 167 -23.97 9.15 6.00
C ARG A 167 -22.83 8.91 5.02
N ASN A 168 -22.14 7.78 5.16
CA ASN A 168 -21.08 7.35 4.25
C ASN A 168 -20.74 5.88 4.48
N ILE A 169 -20.40 5.19 3.39
CA ILE A 169 -19.82 3.84 3.39
C ILE A 169 -18.56 3.91 2.54
N GLN A 170 -17.42 3.53 3.11
CA GLN A 170 -16.13 3.70 2.43
C GLN A 170 -15.10 2.62 2.77
N THR A 171 -14.13 2.47 1.88
CA THR A 171 -12.96 1.60 2.01
C THR A 171 -11.74 2.37 1.49
N TYR A 172 -10.56 2.13 2.07
CA TYR A 172 -9.30 2.68 1.56
C TYR A 172 -8.66 1.80 0.48
N SER A 173 -9.15 0.56 0.32
CA SER A 173 -8.69 -0.29 -0.77
C SER A 173 -9.34 0.17 -2.07
N LYS A 174 -8.49 0.54 -3.04
CA LYS A 174 -8.89 1.01 -4.37
C LYS A 174 -9.44 -0.11 -5.26
N GLU A 175 -9.26 -1.36 -4.87
CA GLU A 175 -9.71 -2.54 -5.62
C GLU A 175 -11.21 -2.80 -5.45
N PHE A 176 -11.81 -2.20 -4.42
CA PHE A 176 -13.22 -2.36 -4.10
C PHE A 176 -14.04 -1.14 -4.53
N ASN A 177 -15.23 -1.40 -5.07
CA ASN A 177 -16.26 -0.41 -5.30
C ASN A 177 -17.46 -0.67 -4.36
N ILE A 178 -18.09 0.41 -3.92
CA ILE A 178 -19.21 0.37 -2.98
C ILE A 178 -20.35 1.20 -3.57
N GLU A 179 -21.55 0.62 -3.67
CA GLU A 179 -22.72 1.33 -4.19
C GLU A 179 -24.04 0.82 -3.58
N PRO A 180 -24.91 1.72 -3.08
CA PRO A 180 -24.67 3.14 -2.83
C PRO A 180 -23.78 3.35 -1.59
N THR A 181 -23.21 4.56 -1.45
CA THR A 181 -22.43 4.93 -0.25
C THR A 181 -23.28 5.62 0.81
N GLU A 182 -24.54 5.94 0.52
CA GLU A 182 -25.49 6.60 1.42
C GLU A 182 -26.84 5.90 1.33
N LEU A 183 -27.54 5.77 2.45
CA LEU A 183 -28.82 5.04 2.56
C LEU A 183 -29.70 5.70 3.62
N ILE A 184 -31.02 5.57 3.46
CA ILE A 184 -32.02 5.87 4.50
C ILE A 184 -32.80 4.59 4.78
N ILE A 185 -32.90 4.21 6.06
CA ILE A 185 -33.55 2.97 6.50
C ILE A 185 -34.58 3.31 7.57
N ASN A 186 -35.86 3.18 7.23
CA ASN A 186 -36.95 3.43 8.18
C ASN A 186 -36.94 2.41 9.34
N PRO A 187 -37.54 2.74 10.50
CA PRO A 187 -37.66 1.83 11.64
C PRO A 187 -38.16 0.42 11.26
N GLY A 188 -37.46 -0.62 11.72
CA GLY A 188 -37.77 -2.02 11.45
C GLY A 188 -37.58 -2.45 9.99
N LYS A 189 -36.94 -1.63 9.14
CA LYS A 189 -36.65 -1.95 7.74
C LYS A 189 -35.18 -2.32 7.55
N LYS A 190 -34.94 -2.91 6.38
CA LYS A 190 -33.62 -3.31 5.89
C LYS A 190 -33.32 -2.59 4.59
N ALA A 191 -32.06 -2.21 4.40
CA ALA A 191 -31.51 -1.77 3.13
C ALA A 191 -30.19 -2.49 2.88
N SER A 192 -29.59 -2.27 1.71
CA SER A 192 -28.35 -2.94 1.35
C SER A 192 -27.49 -2.09 0.45
N PHE A 193 -26.18 -2.30 0.52
CA PHE A 193 -25.22 -1.83 -0.47
C PHE A 193 -24.48 -3.01 -1.10
N GLY A 194 -24.05 -2.83 -2.34
CA GLY A 194 -23.17 -3.75 -3.04
C GLY A 194 -21.71 -3.42 -2.75
N LEU A 195 -20.93 -4.46 -2.47
CA LEU A 195 -19.47 -4.43 -2.45
C LEU A 195 -18.98 -5.21 -3.66
N SER A 196 -18.29 -4.56 -4.59
CA SER A 196 -17.74 -5.25 -5.76
C SER A 196 -16.22 -5.17 -5.83
N ILE A 197 -15.61 -6.21 -6.37
CA ILE A 197 -14.17 -6.32 -6.62
C ILE A 197 -13.94 -7.09 -7.91
N LYS A 198 -12.95 -6.67 -8.69
CA LYS A 198 -12.43 -7.42 -9.83
C LYS A 198 -10.93 -7.65 -9.60
N PRO A 199 -10.54 -8.78 -8.98
CA PRO A 199 -9.14 -9.06 -8.72
C PRO A 199 -8.39 -9.20 -10.04
N GLU A 200 -7.32 -8.46 -10.28
CA GLU A 200 -6.51 -8.63 -11.51
C GLU A 200 -5.30 -9.57 -11.30
N ASN A 201 -4.90 -9.80 -10.04
CA ASN A 201 -3.74 -10.61 -9.69
C ASN A 201 -4.12 -12.03 -9.26
N TYR A 202 -3.31 -13.01 -9.68
CA TYR A 202 -3.60 -14.44 -9.50
C TYR A 202 -3.37 -14.96 -8.07
N ALA A 203 -2.47 -14.38 -7.27
CA ALA A 203 -2.18 -14.86 -5.93
C ALA A 203 -2.20 -13.73 -4.90
N SER A 204 -3.29 -13.59 -4.14
CA SER A 204 -3.27 -12.77 -2.91
C SER A 204 -4.38 -13.17 -1.94
N LYS A 205 -4.02 -13.22 -0.65
CA LYS A 205 -4.99 -13.11 0.44
C LYS A 205 -5.42 -11.65 0.53
N LEU A 206 -6.70 -11.41 0.38
CA LEU A 206 -7.29 -10.10 0.48
C LEU A 206 -7.76 -9.88 1.92
N LYS A 207 -7.33 -8.75 2.49
CA LYS A 207 -7.81 -8.27 3.78
C LYS A 207 -7.96 -6.76 3.71
N THR A 208 -9.20 -6.28 3.86
CA THR A 208 -9.49 -4.84 3.95
C THR A 208 -10.57 -4.58 4.99
N SER A 209 -10.89 -3.32 5.21
CA SER A 209 -12.00 -2.90 6.07
C SER A 209 -12.89 -1.89 5.37
N ILE A 210 -14.20 -1.99 5.62
CA ILE A 210 -15.21 -1.01 5.22
C ILE A 210 -15.65 -0.27 6.49
N SER A 211 -15.72 1.06 6.43
CA SER A 211 -16.30 1.88 7.48
C SER A 211 -17.68 2.36 7.05
N ILE A 212 -18.69 2.15 7.91
CA ILE A 212 -20.05 2.67 7.78
C ILE A 212 -20.22 3.74 8.85
N VAL A 213 -20.58 4.95 8.45
CA VAL A 213 -20.91 6.04 9.38
C VAL A 213 -22.41 6.32 9.33
N SER A 214 -23.04 6.41 10.49
CA SER A 214 -24.49 6.60 10.62
C SER A 214 -24.86 7.58 11.72
N ASN A 215 -26.14 7.96 11.75
CA ASN A 215 -26.71 8.78 12.83
C ASN A 215 -27.17 7.96 14.05
N ASP A 216 -26.70 6.72 14.25
CA ASP A 216 -26.89 5.98 15.50
C ASP A 216 -25.94 6.54 16.58
N PRO A 217 -26.44 7.14 17.68
CA PRO A 217 -25.61 7.75 18.71
C PRO A 217 -24.80 6.73 19.53
N LYS A 218 -25.20 5.46 19.55
CA LYS A 218 -24.49 4.39 20.26
C LYS A 218 -23.47 3.70 19.36
N ARG A 219 -23.71 3.68 18.04
CA ARG A 219 -22.88 3.00 17.04
C ARG A 219 -22.70 3.84 15.78
N SER A 220 -22.20 5.06 15.94
CA SER A 220 -22.02 6.02 14.86
C SER A 220 -21.07 5.53 13.78
N ILE A 221 -20.15 4.62 14.12
CA ILE A 221 -19.22 3.96 13.19
C ILE A 221 -19.27 2.45 13.38
N ILE A 222 -19.46 1.72 12.28
CA ILE A 222 -19.24 0.27 12.21
C ILE A 222 -18.06 0.00 11.26
N LYS A 223 -17.16 -0.89 11.67
CA LYS A 223 -16.05 -1.37 10.83
C LYS A 223 -16.28 -2.81 10.45
N LEU A 224 -16.54 -3.07 9.18
CA LEU A 224 -16.62 -4.42 8.64
C LEU A 224 -15.23 -4.86 8.17
N THR A 225 -14.81 -6.07 8.51
CA THR A 225 -13.62 -6.71 7.95
C THR A 225 -14.02 -7.50 6.72
N VAL A 226 -13.29 -7.32 5.61
CA VAL A 226 -13.48 -8.12 4.40
C VAL A 226 -12.26 -9.01 4.25
N LEU A 227 -12.50 -10.32 4.13
CA LEU A 227 -11.50 -11.34 3.87
C LEU A 227 -11.83 -12.02 2.55
N GLY A 228 -10.81 -12.43 1.81
CA GLY A 228 -10.98 -13.24 0.61
C GLY A 228 -9.68 -13.88 0.19
N GLU A 229 -9.76 -14.93 -0.61
CA GLU A 229 -8.61 -15.57 -1.23
C GLU A 229 -8.90 -15.71 -2.72
N VAL A 230 -8.00 -15.19 -3.54
CA VAL A 230 -8.12 -15.34 -4.99
C VAL A 230 -7.68 -16.75 -5.36
N ASN A 231 -8.65 -17.57 -5.75
CA ASN A 231 -8.42 -18.94 -6.16
C ASN A 231 -7.91 -18.97 -7.60
N ILE A 232 -6.74 -19.58 -7.79
CA ILE A 232 -6.22 -19.90 -9.12
C ILE A 232 -6.79 -21.27 -9.52
N PRO A 233 -7.59 -21.36 -10.60
CA PRO A 233 -7.99 -22.65 -11.15
C PRO A 233 -6.75 -23.52 -11.41
N GLU A 234 -6.81 -24.80 -11.09
CA GLU A 234 -5.67 -25.71 -11.25
C GLU A 234 -5.15 -25.76 -12.70
N SER A 235 -6.06 -25.57 -13.67
CA SER A 235 -5.73 -25.41 -15.09
C SER A 235 -4.96 -24.13 -15.41
N ASP A 236 -5.11 -23.07 -14.61
CA ASP A 236 -4.44 -21.77 -14.76
C ASP A 236 -3.14 -21.70 -13.96
N LYS A 237 -2.94 -22.56 -12.94
CA LYS A 237 -1.64 -22.73 -12.26
C LYS A 237 -0.52 -23.18 -13.21
N ALA A 238 -0.89 -23.80 -14.35
CA ALA A 238 0.03 -24.26 -15.38
C ALA A 238 0.49 -23.18 -16.37
N ARG A 239 0.13 -21.90 -16.18
CA ARG A 239 0.71 -20.78 -16.93
C ARG A 239 1.67 -20.02 -16.03
N SER A 240 2.95 -19.98 -16.39
CA SER A 240 3.93 -19.13 -15.72
C SER A 240 3.40 -17.71 -15.60
N VAL A 241 3.45 -17.14 -14.38
CA VAL A 241 3.30 -15.70 -14.22
C VAL A 241 4.60 -15.07 -14.71
N ILE A 242 4.61 -14.66 -15.99
CA ILE A 242 5.74 -13.95 -16.61
C ILE A 242 5.53 -12.46 -16.39
N ASN A 243 6.38 -11.85 -15.57
CA ASN A 243 6.42 -10.41 -15.35
C ASN A 243 7.57 -9.82 -16.15
N GLU A 244 7.26 -9.07 -17.20
CA GLU A 244 8.23 -8.22 -17.91
C GLU A 244 8.63 -7.04 -16.99
N ILE A 245 9.92 -6.89 -16.70
CA ILE A 245 10.42 -5.88 -15.75
C ILE A 245 11.62 -5.10 -16.28
N SER A 246 11.67 -3.80 -15.94
CA SER A 246 12.80 -2.90 -16.23
C SER A 246 13.99 -3.14 -15.28
N ILE A 247 15.16 -2.57 -15.59
CA ILE A 247 16.33 -2.60 -14.69
C ILE A 247 15.99 -2.05 -13.29
N GLU A 248 15.24 -0.96 -13.19
CA GLU A 248 14.87 -0.37 -11.90
C GLU A 248 14.09 -1.36 -11.02
N LYS A 249 13.12 -2.06 -11.62
CA LYS A 249 12.32 -3.06 -10.92
C LYS A 249 13.16 -4.30 -10.58
N ALA A 250 14.07 -4.71 -11.47
CA ALA A 250 15.01 -5.80 -11.21
C ALA A 250 15.90 -5.51 -10.00
N LYS A 251 16.44 -4.28 -9.87
CA LYS A 251 17.21 -3.85 -8.68
C LYS A 251 16.39 -3.97 -7.39
N PHE A 252 15.12 -3.58 -7.42
CA PHE A 252 14.24 -3.69 -6.27
C PHE A 252 14.01 -5.16 -5.87
N ILE A 253 13.78 -6.04 -6.84
CA ILE A 253 13.60 -7.48 -6.63
C ILE A 253 14.88 -8.08 -6.05
N LEU A 254 16.04 -7.86 -6.68
CA LEU A 254 17.35 -8.34 -6.21
C LEU A 254 17.63 -7.92 -4.76
N LYS A 255 17.30 -6.67 -4.39
CA LYS A 255 17.44 -6.19 -3.01
C LYS A 255 16.48 -6.86 -2.04
N SER A 256 15.24 -7.14 -2.47
CA SER A 256 14.18 -7.72 -1.64
C SER A 256 14.40 -9.20 -1.36
N PHE A 257 14.96 -9.93 -2.32
CA PHE A 257 15.19 -11.37 -2.25
C PHE A 257 16.64 -11.77 -1.92
N LYS A 258 17.52 -10.81 -1.62
CA LYS A 258 18.93 -11.09 -1.30
C LYS A 258 19.06 -12.08 -0.15
N GLY A 259 19.69 -13.24 -0.42
CA GLY A 259 19.95 -14.29 0.57
C GLY A 259 18.79 -15.26 0.83
N GLN A 260 17.71 -15.22 0.04
CA GLN A 260 16.62 -16.19 0.12
C GLN A 260 16.92 -17.42 -0.75
N GLU A 261 16.72 -18.63 -0.20
CA GLU A 261 17.01 -19.90 -0.90
C GLU A 261 16.04 -20.19 -2.07
N ASP A 262 14.86 -19.56 -2.07
CA ASP A 262 13.80 -19.76 -3.06
C ASP A 262 13.83 -18.75 -4.22
N PHE A 263 14.88 -17.95 -4.32
CA PHE A 263 15.07 -16.97 -5.39
C PHE A 263 16.33 -17.28 -6.21
N VAL A 264 16.16 -17.42 -7.53
CA VAL A 264 17.22 -17.80 -8.46
C VAL A 264 17.37 -16.70 -9.52
N ILE A 265 18.61 -16.27 -9.74
CA ILE A 265 18.97 -15.38 -10.83
C ILE A 265 19.53 -16.26 -11.96
N LEU A 266 18.83 -16.35 -13.08
CA LEU A 266 19.18 -17.21 -14.20
C LEU A 266 19.74 -16.39 -15.37
N ASP A 267 21.03 -16.53 -15.62
CA ASP A 267 21.72 -15.98 -16.78
C ASP A 267 21.70 -17.01 -17.91
N VAL A 268 20.96 -16.71 -18.99
CA VAL A 268 20.83 -17.63 -20.12
C VAL A 268 21.75 -17.30 -21.31
N ARG A 269 22.80 -16.51 -21.07
CA ARG A 269 23.85 -16.21 -22.06
C ARG A 269 24.79 -17.41 -22.22
N THR A 270 25.71 -17.31 -23.19
CA THR A 270 26.78 -18.29 -23.34
C THR A 270 27.69 -18.29 -22.11
N GLU A 271 28.36 -19.41 -21.89
CA GLU A 271 29.30 -19.58 -20.79
C GLU A 271 30.45 -18.55 -20.86
N GLU A 272 30.93 -18.24 -22.07
CA GLU A 272 31.93 -17.20 -22.30
C GLU A 272 31.46 -15.80 -21.86
N GLU A 273 30.21 -15.44 -22.21
CA GLU A 273 29.62 -14.16 -21.81
C GLU A 273 29.39 -14.07 -20.30
N TYR A 274 28.96 -15.17 -19.68
CA TYR A 274 28.79 -15.28 -18.24
C TYR A 274 30.13 -15.12 -17.50
N ASN A 275 31.17 -15.80 -18.00
CA ASN A 275 32.53 -15.73 -17.46
C ASN A 275 33.19 -14.36 -17.64
N SER A 276 32.74 -13.55 -18.59
CA SER A 276 33.19 -12.16 -18.74
C SER A 276 32.53 -11.16 -17.76
N GLY A 277 31.61 -11.66 -16.92
CA GLY A 277 30.93 -10.88 -15.88
C GLY A 277 29.42 -11.10 -15.90
N CYS A 278 28.83 -11.26 -14.72
CA CYS A 278 27.41 -11.54 -14.49
C CYS A 278 26.82 -10.70 -13.34
N ILE A 279 25.50 -10.78 -13.15
CA ILE A 279 24.86 -10.24 -11.95
C ILE A 279 25.27 -11.10 -10.74
N GLU A 280 25.54 -10.48 -9.58
CA GLU A 280 25.93 -11.17 -8.34
C GLU A 280 24.94 -12.29 -7.98
N GLY A 281 25.45 -13.52 -7.80
CA GLY A 281 24.63 -14.67 -7.44
C GLY A 281 23.85 -15.32 -8.60
N ALA A 282 24.11 -14.90 -9.84
CA ALA A 282 23.55 -15.57 -11.01
C ALA A 282 24.08 -17.01 -11.18
N VAL A 283 23.22 -17.88 -11.70
CA VAL A 283 23.58 -19.21 -12.21
C VAL A 283 23.44 -19.17 -13.72
N ASN A 284 24.41 -19.74 -14.44
CA ASN A 284 24.37 -19.80 -15.89
C ASN A 284 23.66 -21.06 -16.41
N LEU A 285 22.77 -20.87 -17.37
CA LEU A 285 22.19 -21.95 -18.16
C LEU A 285 21.98 -21.48 -19.61
N ASP A 286 22.97 -21.75 -20.45
CA ASP A 286 23.00 -21.31 -21.85
C ASP A 286 21.82 -21.87 -22.68
N VAL A 287 20.92 -20.99 -23.13
CA VAL A 287 19.72 -21.36 -23.93
C VAL A 287 20.04 -21.77 -25.37
N GLU A 288 21.27 -21.58 -25.82
CA GLU A 288 21.72 -21.99 -27.14
C GLU A 288 22.29 -23.42 -27.15
N LYS A 289 22.63 -23.97 -25.98
CA LYS A 289 23.08 -25.38 -25.88
C LYS A 289 21.92 -26.36 -26.14
N PRO A 290 22.17 -27.46 -26.88
CA PRO A 290 21.12 -28.43 -27.23
C PRO A 290 20.50 -29.16 -26.03
N ASP A 291 21.21 -29.21 -24.90
CA ASP A 291 20.77 -29.84 -23.65
C ASP A 291 20.06 -28.88 -22.68
N PHE A 292 19.84 -27.61 -23.06
CA PHE A 292 19.19 -26.59 -22.23
C PHE A 292 17.91 -27.12 -21.56
N THR A 293 16.96 -27.67 -22.33
CA THR A 293 15.68 -28.17 -21.79
C THR A 293 15.86 -29.35 -20.83
N LYS A 294 16.90 -30.18 -21.04
CA LYS A 294 17.21 -31.30 -20.15
C LYS A 294 17.74 -30.78 -18.82
N MET A 295 18.64 -29.81 -18.86
CA MET A 295 19.22 -29.19 -17.68
C MET A 295 18.21 -28.34 -16.92
N LEU A 296 17.36 -27.59 -17.63
CA LEU A 296 16.30 -26.77 -17.04
C LEU A 296 15.30 -27.60 -16.21
N LYS A 297 15.04 -28.86 -16.57
CA LYS A 297 14.19 -29.78 -15.78
C LYS A 297 14.76 -30.18 -14.43
N LEU A 298 16.04 -29.92 -14.18
CA LEU A 298 16.68 -30.17 -12.88
C LEU A 298 16.45 -29.02 -11.89
N PHE A 299 15.93 -27.88 -12.37
CA PHE A 299 15.63 -26.72 -11.54
C PHE A 299 14.25 -26.88 -10.89
N ASP A 300 14.10 -26.30 -9.69
CA ASP A 300 12.85 -26.30 -8.94
C ASP A 300 11.87 -25.30 -9.55
N THR A 301 10.74 -25.79 -10.07
CA THR A 301 9.72 -24.99 -10.76
C THR A 301 8.90 -24.09 -9.83
N GLU A 302 8.94 -24.34 -8.52
CA GLU A 302 8.19 -23.57 -7.51
C GLU A 302 8.96 -22.32 -7.05
N LYS A 303 10.26 -22.25 -7.33
CA LYS A 303 11.11 -21.08 -7.02
C LYS A 303 10.79 -19.87 -7.88
N ILE A 304 11.22 -18.71 -7.41
CA ILE A 304 11.11 -17.44 -8.11
C ILE A 304 12.36 -17.23 -8.97
N TYR A 305 12.18 -16.95 -10.26
CA TYR A 305 13.29 -16.76 -11.20
C TYR A 305 13.36 -15.33 -11.72
N LEU A 306 14.55 -14.71 -11.64
CA LEU A 306 14.90 -13.55 -12.44
C LEU A 306 15.70 -14.02 -13.66
N VAL A 307 15.13 -13.95 -14.85
CA VAL A 307 15.74 -14.45 -16.08
C VAL A 307 16.20 -13.30 -16.95
N TYR A 308 17.45 -13.35 -17.40
CA TYR A 308 18.02 -12.35 -18.30
C TYR A 308 19.01 -12.98 -19.28
N CYS A 309 19.27 -12.25 -20.36
CA CYS A 309 20.36 -12.55 -21.27
C CYS A 309 21.13 -11.26 -21.59
N LYS A 310 21.75 -11.16 -22.76
CA LYS A 310 22.42 -9.93 -23.20
C LYS A 310 21.45 -8.75 -23.39
N SER A 311 20.40 -8.94 -24.21
CA SER A 311 19.51 -7.85 -24.68
C SER A 311 18.02 -8.22 -24.65
N GLY A 312 17.64 -9.28 -23.94
CA GLY A 312 16.25 -9.76 -23.81
C GLY A 312 15.80 -10.81 -24.82
N TYR A 313 16.50 -11.01 -25.94
CA TYR A 313 16.05 -11.96 -26.98
C TYR A 313 16.12 -13.43 -26.55
N ARG A 314 17.31 -13.87 -26.10
CA ARG A 314 17.54 -15.24 -25.62
C ARG A 314 16.73 -15.59 -24.37
N SER A 315 16.53 -14.62 -23.47
CA SER A 315 15.70 -14.82 -22.28
C SER A 315 14.22 -15.00 -22.62
N ARG A 316 13.68 -14.35 -23.66
CA ARG A 316 12.32 -14.68 -24.17
C ARG A 316 12.18 -16.14 -24.60
N LYS A 317 13.18 -16.67 -25.31
CA LYS A 317 13.20 -18.10 -25.69
C LYS A 317 13.27 -19.01 -24.46
N ALA A 318 14.07 -18.65 -23.46
CA ALA A 318 14.20 -19.40 -22.22
C ALA A 318 12.89 -19.42 -21.43
N ILE A 319 12.24 -18.27 -21.22
CA ILE A 319 10.98 -18.18 -20.47
C ILE A 319 9.83 -18.91 -21.16
N GLU A 320 9.79 -18.95 -22.51
CA GLU A 320 8.82 -19.77 -23.25
C GLU A 320 9.00 -21.27 -22.95
N LEU A 321 10.24 -21.74 -22.82
CA LEU A 321 10.53 -23.12 -22.47
C LEU A 321 10.24 -23.40 -21.00
N MET A 322 10.57 -22.48 -20.09
CA MET A 322 10.22 -22.56 -18.66
C MET A 322 8.70 -22.63 -18.47
N ASN A 323 7.94 -21.86 -19.25
CA ASN A 323 6.48 -21.89 -19.23
C ASN A 323 5.91 -23.24 -19.68
N LYS A 324 6.52 -23.88 -20.70
CA LYS A 324 6.12 -25.23 -21.15
C LYS A 324 6.37 -26.33 -20.13
N ILE A 325 7.21 -26.09 -19.12
CA ILE A 325 7.53 -27.05 -18.07
C ILE A 325 7.14 -26.56 -16.67
N ASN A 326 6.13 -25.69 -16.60
CA ASN A 326 5.40 -25.33 -15.38
C ASN A 326 6.19 -24.55 -14.32
N PHE A 327 7.17 -23.72 -14.71
CA PHE A 327 7.75 -22.75 -13.77
C PHE A 327 6.67 -21.75 -13.33
N THR A 328 6.57 -21.49 -12.03
CA THR A 328 5.42 -20.78 -11.47
C THR A 328 5.59 -19.26 -11.45
N GLN A 329 6.80 -18.76 -11.17
CA GLN A 329 7.09 -17.33 -10.99
C GLN A 329 8.34 -16.90 -11.74
N ILE A 330 8.17 -16.13 -12.81
CA ILE A 330 9.27 -15.67 -13.67
C ILE A 330 9.22 -14.14 -13.80
N TYR A 331 10.33 -13.49 -13.45
CA TYR A 331 10.63 -12.11 -13.76
C TYR A 331 11.56 -12.07 -14.97
N HIS A 332 11.08 -11.53 -16.09
CA HIS A 332 11.89 -11.36 -17.29
C HIS A 332 12.48 -9.95 -17.34
N MET A 333 13.79 -9.83 -17.21
CA MET A 333 14.50 -8.55 -17.34
C MET A 333 14.77 -8.25 -18.82
N PHE A 334 13.81 -7.61 -19.49
CA PHE A 334 13.78 -7.50 -20.95
C PHE A 334 14.90 -6.68 -21.56
N GLU A 335 15.52 -5.78 -20.79
CA GLU A 335 16.64 -4.94 -21.23
C GLU A 335 17.98 -5.71 -21.18
N GLY A 336 17.98 -6.89 -20.55
CA GLY A 336 19.15 -7.75 -20.39
C GLY A 336 20.30 -7.08 -19.63
N ILE A 337 21.48 -7.67 -19.76
CA ILE A 337 22.70 -7.15 -19.14
C ILE A 337 23.20 -5.86 -19.82
N ASP A 338 22.80 -5.60 -21.08
CA ASP A 338 23.14 -4.37 -21.78
C ASP A 338 22.45 -3.17 -21.10
N GLY A 339 21.17 -3.31 -20.73
CA GLY A 339 20.47 -2.31 -19.91
C GLY A 339 21.11 -2.15 -18.52
N TRP A 340 21.51 -3.25 -17.89
CA TRP A 340 22.22 -3.22 -16.60
C TRP A 340 23.51 -2.39 -16.66
N LYS A 341 24.29 -2.57 -17.73
CA LYS A 341 25.53 -1.80 -17.98
C LYS A 341 25.25 -0.34 -18.31
N ALA A 342 24.18 -0.04 -19.06
CA ALA A 342 23.78 1.32 -19.39
C ALA A 342 23.44 2.16 -18.14
N GLU A 343 22.91 1.49 -17.10
CA GLU A 343 22.67 2.07 -15.78
C GLU A 343 23.92 2.14 -14.88
N HIS A 344 25.11 1.87 -15.44
CA HIS A 344 26.41 1.85 -14.75
C HIS A 344 26.46 0.92 -13.53
N LEU A 345 25.71 -0.19 -13.57
CA LEU A 345 25.67 -1.16 -12.48
C LEU A 345 26.81 -2.17 -12.61
N GLU A 346 27.39 -2.52 -11.47
CA GLU A 346 28.53 -3.45 -11.42
C GLU A 346 28.14 -4.85 -11.86
N LEU A 347 29.08 -5.51 -12.55
CA LEU A 347 29.09 -6.95 -12.76
C LEU A 347 30.08 -7.60 -11.81
N LYS A 348 29.84 -8.87 -11.51
CA LYS A 348 30.72 -9.71 -10.70
C LYS A 348 31.26 -10.84 -11.55
N GLU A 349 32.44 -11.32 -11.17
CA GLU A 349 32.92 -12.61 -11.65
C GLU A 349 31.93 -13.70 -11.21
N PRO A 350 31.74 -14.76 -12.02
CA PRO A 350 31.00 -15.92 -11.58
C PRO A 350 31.47 -16.42 -10.21
N ASN A 351 30.52 -16.73 -9.33
CA ASN A 351 30.88 -17.48 -8.13
C ASN A 351 31.43 -18.84 -8.58
N ALA A 352 32.66 -19.16 -8.19
CA ALA A 352 33.18 -20.52 -8.32
C ALA A 352 32.17 -21.46 -7.65
N ILE A 353 31.59 -22.37 -8.42
CA ILE A 353 30.67 -23.37 -7.90
C ILE A 353 31.44 -24.13 -6.82
N ALA A 354 30.98 -24.06 -5.57
CA ALA A 354 31.41 -25.00 -4.57
C ALA A 354 30.88 -26.37 -5.01
N ASP A 355 31.79 -27.25 -5.44
CA ASP A 355 31.52 -28.67 -5.64
C ASP A 355 30.71 -29.20 -4.43
N LYS A 356 29.45 -29.59 -4.67
CA LYS A 356 28.64 -30.37 -3.75
C LYS A 356 27.82 -31.39 -4.50
#